data_AF-A0AAD7HC48-F1
#
_entry.id   AF-A0AAD7HC48-F1
#
_cell.length_a   1.000
_cell.length_b   1.000
_cell.length_c   1.000
_cell.angle_alpha   90.00
_cell.angle_beta   90.00
_cell.angle_gamma   90.00
#
_symmetry.space_group_name_H-M   'P 1'
#
loop_
_entity.id
_entity.type
_entity.pdbx_description
1 polymer ?
#
loop_
_entity_poly.entity_id
_entity_poly.type
_entity_poly.pdbx_seq_one_letter_code
_entity_poly.pdbx_strand_id
1 'polypeptide(L)'
;MSTHHQRSPGAAETNAMDSDKGVAGVENRVTDMDAASDIDILNHKLNEKRAQLRRSHNQNRALVFLMQEHEAKAREDNERMEEFIECRVCYTTLDQPDILSCCGQSYCRFCLLAWFEVAKNAHTLFSCPGCREIVYTAPAKNLVLRGVLEILFQTGMARPAIKELDNGNPNPYGLYFLDDMDGEETDGDQVGDDGPDFYLIGGNI
;
A
#
# COMPACT_ATOMS: atom_id res chain seq x y z
N MET A 1 15.39 -52.94 -21.74
CA MET A 1 16.71 -53.56 -21.96
C MET A 1 17.03 -54.41 -20.74
N SER A 2 16.70 -55.70 -20.82
CA SER A 2 17.05 -56.71 -19.83
C SER A 2 18.41 -57.31 -20.16
N THR A 3 19.29 -57.47 -19.16
CA THR A 3 20.46 -58.34 -19.24
C THR A 3 20.61 -59.14 -17.94
N HIS A 4 20.07 -60.35 -18.02
CA HIS A 4 20.58 -61.64 -17.54
C HIS A 4 22.01 -61.74 -16.94
N HIS A 5 22.15 -62.54 -15.87
CA HIS A 5 22.86 -63.86 -15.74
C HIS A 5 23.46 -64.04 -14.32
N GLN A 6 22.94 -64.98 -13.51
CA GLN A 6 23.34 -66.41 -13.37
C GLN A 6 24.60 -66.66 -12.50
N ARG A 7 24.46 -67.37 -11.36
CA ARG A 7 24.77 -68.81 -11.12
C ARG A 7 25.07 -69.14 -9.64
N SER A 8 24.48 -70.25 -9.20
CA SER A 8 24.64 -71.03 -7.94
C SER A 8 26.00 -71.78 -7.88
N PRO A 9 26.24 -72.87 -7.09
CA PRO A 9 25.65 -73.42 -5.85
C PRO A 9 26.73 -73.88 -4.80
N GLY A 10 26.32 -74.45 -3.66
CA GLY A 10 27.20 -75.16 -2.73
C GLY A 10 26.43 -76.13 -1.81
N ALA A 11 26.51 -77.42 -2.13
CA ALA A 11 26.14 -78.60 -1.33
C ALA A 11 27.14 -78.80 -0.15
N ALA A 12 27.01 -79.64 0.88
CA ALA A 12 26.06 -80.56 1.50
C ALA A 12 26.71 -81.03 2.84
N GLU A 13 26.07 -81.98 3.54
CA GLU A 13 26.59 -82.90 4.60
C GLU A 13 26.27 -82.52 6.07
N THR A 14 25.18 -83.08 6.63
CA THR A 14 24.99 -84.38 7.35
C THR A 14 25.49 -84.39 8.80
N ASN A 15 24.58 -84.65 9.75
CA ASN A 15 24.63 -85.82 10.64
C ASN A 15 23.42 -85.86 11.60
N ALA A 16 23.08 -87.09 11.99
CA ALA A 16 21.84 -87.54 12.60
C ALA A 16 21.87 -87.62 14.14
N MET A 17 20.71 -87.98 14.70
CA MET A 17 20.45 -88.54 16.05
C MET A 17 20.56 -87.54 17.21
N ASP A 18 19.77 -87.58 18.29
CA ASP A 18 18.57 -88.27 18.78
C ASP A 18 18.31 -87.60 20.15
N SER A 19 17.14 -87.81 20.76
CA SER A 19 16.79 -87.62 22.19
C SER A 19 15.60 -86.70 22.46
N ASP A 20 14.45 -87.36 22.41
CA ASP A 20 13.23 -87.12 23.17
C ASP A 20 13.50 -86.66 24.62
N LYS A 21 12.99 -85.48 24.99
CA LYS A 21 12.59 -85.14 26.37
C LYS A 21 11.39 -84.20 26.32
N GLY A 22 10.23 -84.76 26.65
CA GLY A 22 8.98 -84.04 26.82
C GLY A 22 9.13 -82.81 27.71
N VAL A 23 8.66 -81.68 27.19
CA VAL A 23 8.29 -80.53 28.00
C VAL A 23 6.77 -80.45 27.92
N ALA A 24 6.14 -80.66 29.07
CA ALA A 24 4.71 -80.53 29.26
C ALA A 24 4.23 -79.21 28.64
N GLY A 25 3.19 -79.31 27.82
CA GLY A 25 2.52 -78.17 27.23
C GLY A 25 2.06 -77.21 28.32
N VAL A 26 2.75 -76.09 28.45
CA VAL A 26 2.15 -74.88 28.97
C VAL A 26 1.41 -74.29 27.78
N GLU A 27 0.13 -74.63 27.66
CA GLU A 27 -0.79 -73.86 26.83
C GLU A 27 -0.82 -72.44 27.39
N ASN A 28 0.00 -71.56 26.82
CA ASN A 28 -0.08 -70.14 27.07
C ASN A 28 -1.31 -69.64 26.30
N ARG A 29 -2.51 -69.87 26.85
CA ARG A 29 -3.75 -69.22 26.41
C ARG A 29 -3.70 -67.77 26.89
N VAL A 30 -2.82 -66.98 26.29
CA VAL A 30 -3.06 -65.55 26.20
C VAL A 30 -4.28 -65.42 25.32
N THR A 31 -5.28 -64.72 25.82
CA THR A 31 -6.60 -64.58 25.23
C THR A 31 -6.51 -63.81 23.90
N ASP A 32 -6.31 -64.54 22.79
CA ASP A 32 -6.32 -63.97 21.43
C ASP A 32 -7.63 -63.21 21.12
N MET A 33 -8.71 -63.51 21.86
CA MET A 33 -9.99 -62.78 21.81
C MET A 33 -9.93 -61.35 22.37
N ASP A 34 -9.05 -61.06 23.34
CA ASP A 34 -8.97 -59.73 23.98
C ASP A 34 -8.18 -58.75 23.09
N ALA A 35 -7.10 -59.22 22.46
CA ALA A 35 -6.31 -58.42 21.52
C ALA A 35 -7.08 -58.04 20.24
N ALA A 36 -7.95 -58.94 19.73
CA ALA A 36 -8.81 -58.65 18.59
C ALA A 36 -9.84 -57.54 18.90
N SER A 37 -10.41 -57.55 20.12
CA SER A 37 -11.34 -56.52 20.58
C SER A 37 -10.66 -55.14 20.72
N ASP A 38 -9.43 -55.11 21.25
CA ASP A 38 -8.65 -53.89 21.37
C ASP A 38 -8.33 -53.25 20.00
N ILE A 39 -8.04 -54.06 18.99
CA ILE A 39 -7.80 -53.59 17.61
C ILE A 39 -9.06 -52.92 17.04
N ASP A 40 -10.24 -53.51 17.25
CA ASP A 40 -11.51 -52.93 16.78
C ASP A 40 -11.82 -51.60 17.48
N ILE A 41 -11.59 -51.52 18.79
CA ILE A 41 -11.74 -50.28 19.57
C ILE A 41 -10.79 -49.19 19.05
N LEU A 42 -9.54 -49.53 18.77
CA LEU A 42 -8.56 -48.59 18.22
C LEU A 42 -8.92 -48.14 16.79
N ASN A 43 -9.38 -49.04 15.94
CA ASN A 43 -9.85 -48.71 14.60
C ASN A 43 -11.05 -47.76 14.62
N HIS A 44 -11.99 -47.96 15.55
CA HIS A 44 -13.10 -47.05 15.76
C HIS A 44 -12.61 -45.65 16.15
N LYS A 45 -11.76 -45.55 17.18
CA LYS A 45 -11.16 -44.28 17.62
C LYS A 45 -10.37 -43.57 16.50
N LEU A 46 -9.63 -44.32 15.68
CA LEU A 46 -8.89 -43.79 14.54
C LEU A 46 -9.83 -43.22 13.48
N ASN A 47 -10.95 -43.90 13.19
CA ASN A 47 -11.95 -43.42 12.25
C ASN A 47 -12.65 -42.15 12.75
N GLU A 48 -12.97 -42.07 14.05
CA GLU A 48 -13.47 -40.83 14.67
C GLU A 48 -12.48 -39.68 14.53
N LYS A 49 -11.21 -39.91 14.82
CA LYS A 49 -10.15 -38.90 14.67
C LYS A 49 -9.96 -38.46 13.23
N ARG A 50 -10.02 -39.39 12.27
CA ARG A 50 -10.00 -39.07 10.83
C ARG A 50 -11.21 -38.23 10.43
N ALA A 51 -12.41 -38.56 10.92
CA ALA A 51 -13.61 -37.77 10.66
C ALA A 51 -13.49 -36.36 11.27
N GLN A 52 -12.96 -36.24 12.50
CA GLN A 52 -12.69 -34.97 13.14
C GLN A 52 -11.69 -34.12 12.33
N LEU A 53 -10.59 -34.73 11.88
CA LEU A 53 -9.59 -34.05 11.05
C LEU A 53 -10.16 -33.59 9.71
N ARG A 54 -11.01 -34.41 9.07
CA ARG A 54 -11.72 -34.01 7.84
C ARG A 54 -12.64 -32.81 8.07
N ARG A 55 -13.38 -32.77 9.18
CA ARG A 55 -14.23 -31.62 9.54
C ARG A 55 -13.39 -30.35 9.73
N SER A 56 -12.31 -30.44 10.51
CA SER A 56 -11.40 -29.30 10.73
C SER A 56 -10.72 -28.86 9.43
N HIS A 57 -10.28 -29.78 8.58
CA HIS A 57 -9.72 -29.44 7.28
C HIS A 57 -10.72 -28.71 6.38
N ASN A 58 -11.97 -29.19 6.32
CA ASN A 58 -13.02 -28.53 5.55
C ASN A 58 -13.34 -27.13 6.11
N GLN A 59 -13.37 -26.97 7.43
CA GLN A 59 -13.55 -25.67 8.08
C GLN A 59 -12.39 -24.72 7.77
N ASN A 60 -11.15 -25.17 7.90
CA ASN A 60 -9.97 -24.36 7.59
C ASN A 60 -9.96 -23.95 6.11
N ARG A 61 -10.32 -24.86 5.21
CA ARG A 61 -10.43 -24.57 3.77
C ARG A 61 -11.51 -23.52 3.49
N ALA A 62 -12.66 -23.60 4.14
CA ALA A 62 -13.71 -22.60 4.01
C ALA A 62 -13.27 -21.23 4.55
N LEU A 63 -12.55 -21.21 5.68
CA LEU A 63 -12.02 -19.97 6.26
C LEU A 63 -11.00 -19.30 5.33
N VAL A 64 -10.06 -20.06 4.76
CA VAL A 64 -9.09 -19.54 3.79
C VAL A 64 -9.79 -18.94 2.57
N PHE A 65 -10.85 -19.58 2.07
CA PHE A 65 -11.63 -19.05 0.96
C PHE A 65 -12.28 -17.70 1.30
N LEU A 66 -12.91 -17.59 2.48
CA LEU A 66 -13.49 -16.32 2.94
C LEU A 66 -12.44 -15.21 3.12
N MET A 67 -11.27 -15.55 3.65
CA MET A 67 -10.16 -14.60 3.79
C MET A 67 -9.70 -14.06 2.43
N GLN A 68 -9.55 -14.93 1.43
CA GLN A 68 -9.17 -14.53 0.07
C GLN A 68 -10.21 -13.60 -0.58
N GLU A 69 -11.50 -13.84 -0.34
CA GLU A 69 -12.57 -12.97 -0.84
C GLU A 69 -12.51 -11.58 -0.20
N HIS A 70 -12.33 -11.52 1.12
CA HIS A 70 -12.15 -10.26 1.85
C HIS A 70 -10.92 -9.48 1.40
N GLU A 71 -9.78 -10.16 1.20
CA GLU A 71 -8.55 -9.55 0.69
C GLU A 71 -8.73 -9.02 -0.74
N ALA A 72 -9.41 -9.76 -1.60
CA ALA A 72 -9.68 -9.34 -2.98
C ALA A 72 -10.54 -8.06 -3.01
N LYS A 73 -11.59 -8.00 -2.17
CA LYS A 73 -12.42 -6.81 -2.03
C LYS A 73 -11.63 -5.63 -1.46
N ALA A 74 -10.82 -5.86 -0.42
CA ALA A 74 -9.99 -4.82 0.17
C ALA A 74 -8.99 -4.23 -0.84
N ARG A 75 -8.42 -5.07 -1.71
CA ARG A 75 -7.54 -4.63 -2.80
C ARG A 75 -8.29 -3.75 -3.80
N GLU A 76 -9.48 -4.16 -4.23
CA GLU A 76 -10.31 -3.36 -5.14
C GLU A 76 -10.69 -2.01 -4.52
N ASP A 77 -11.08 -1.99 -3.25
CA ASP A 77 -11.39 -0.75 -2.54
C ASP A 77 -10.14 0.15 -2.38
N ASN A 78 -8.94 -0.43 -2.20
CA ASN A 78 -7.68 0.31 -2.14
C ASN A 78 -7.31 0.94 -3.50
N GLU A 79 -7.45 0.20 -4.60
CA GLU A 79 -7.21 0.69 -5.96
C GLU A 79 -8.13 1.88 -6.29
N ARG A 80 -9.41 1.79 -5.93
CA ARG A 80 -10.37 2.89 -6.12
C ARG A 80 -10.04 4.12 -5.26
N MET A 81 -9.45 3.91 -4.09
CA MET A 81 -9.03 5.01 -3.21
C MET A 81 -7.82 5.77 -3.76
N GLU A 82 -6.89 5.07 -4.42
CA GLU A 82 -5.67 5.69 -5.00
C GLU A 82 -6.01 6.82 -5.98
N GLU A 83 -7.09 6.68 -6.76
CA GLU A 83 -7.57 7.71 -7.70
C GLU A 83 -7.91 9.05 -7.02
N PHE A 84 -8.37 9.03 -5.77
CA PHE A 84 -8.75 10.24 -5.02
C PHE A 84 -7.57 10.95 -4.37
N ILE A 85 -6.45 10.25 -4.21
CA ILE A 85 -5.25 10.75 -3.54
C ILE A 85 -4.09 10.95 -4.52
N GLU A 86 -4.33 10.82 -5.81
CA GLU A 86 -3.33 11.05 -6.85
C GLU A 86 -3.24 12.53 -7.24
N CYS A 87 -2.01 13.04 -7.31
CA CYS A 87 -1.72 14.38 -7.82
C CYS A 87 -1.79 14.40 -9.34
N ARG A 88 -2.68 15.22 -9.93
CA ARG A 88 -2.81 15.35 -11.40
C ARG A 88 -1.63 16.01 -12.13
N VAL A 89 -0.59 16.43 -11.41
CA VAL A 89 0.64 16.99 -12.00
C VAL A 89 1.72 15.93 -12.10
N CYS A 90 1.97 15.17 -11.02
CA CYS A 90 3.03 14.16 -11.01
C CYS A 90 2.53 12.71 -11.11
N TYR A 91 1.21 12.48 -11.10
CA TYR A 91 0.58 11.15 -11.19
C TYR A 91 1.11 10.16 -10.14
N THR A 92 1.36 10.69 -8.94
CA THR A 92 1.73 9.90 -7.75
C THR A 92 0.82 10.30 -6.62
N THR A 93 0.80 9.52 -5.54
CA THR A 93 0.12 9.92 -4.31
C THR A 93 0.57 11.33 -3.87
N LEU A 94 -0.40 12.12 -3.43
CA LEU A 94 -0.21 13.48 -2.94
C LEU A 94 0.82 13.49 -1.81
N ASP A 95 1.72 14.47 -1.87
CA ASP A 95 2.72 14.74 -0.84
C ASP A 95 2.59 16.20 -0.41
N GLN A 96 2.38 16.39 0.89
CA GLN A 96 2.04 17.69 1.49
C GLN A 96 0.98 18.45 0.67
N PRO A 97 -0.25 17.93 0.57
CA PRO A 97 -1.26 18.47 -0.34
C PRO A 97 -1.65 19.90 0.02
N ASP A 98 -1.66 20.76 -1.00
CA ASP A 98 -2.23 22.11 -0.96
C ASP A 98 -3.44 22.16 -1.90
N ILE A 99 -4.49 22.87 -1.48
CA ILE A 99 -5.78 22.96 -2.17
C ILE A 99 -5.95 24.32 -2.85
N LEU A 100 -6.42 24.29 -4.10
CA LEU A 100 -6.78 25.49 -4.86
C LEU A 100 -8.25 25.86 -4.63
N SER A 101 -8.51 27.13 -4.30
CA SER A 101 -9.86 27.67 -4.03
C SER A 101 -10.78 27.66 -5.26
N CYS A 102 -10.21 27.78 -6.47
CA CYS A 102 -10.98 27.86 -7.72
C CYS A 102 -11.83 26.62 -8.01
N CYS A 103 -11.36 25.43 -7.64
CA CYS A 103 -12.05 24.17 -7.93
C CYS A 103 -11.99 23.13 -6.80
N GLY A 104 -11.32 23.43 -5.69
CA GLY A 104 -11.19 22.54 -4.54
C GLY A 104 -10.23 21.36 -4.74
N GLN A 105 -9.50 21.31 -5.86
CA GLN A 105 -8.57 20.22 -6.12
C GLN A 105 -7.25 20.41 -5.36
N SER A 106 -6.74 19.28 -4.84
CA SER A 106 -5.47 19.24 -4.11
C SER A 106 -4.35 18.72 -5.01
N TYR A 107 -3.16 19.28 -4.80
CA TYR A 107 -1.94 18.94 -5.53
C TYR A 107 -0.78 18.87 -4.55
N CYS A 108 0.31 18.17 -4.90
CA CYS A 108 1.52 18.24 -4.08
C CYS A 108 2.01 19.69 -4.00
N ARG A 109 2.44 20.15 -2.82
CA ARG A 109 3.01 21.50 -2.66
C ARG A 109 4.08 21.79 -3.71
N PHE A 110 5.06 20.90 -3.84
CA PHE A 110 6.14 21.05 -4.82
C PHE A 110 5.62 21.17 -6.27
N CYS A 111 4.56 20.43 -6.62
CA CYS A 111 3.99 20.48 -7.96
C CYS A 111 3.34 21.83 -8.26
N LEU A 112 2.63 22.42 -7.30
CA LEU A 112 2.07 23.77 -7.47
C LEU A 112 3.15 24.84 -7.52
N LEU A 113 4.18 24.74 -6.66
CA LEU A 113 5.31 25.67 -6.69
C LEU A 113 6.01 25.65 -8.05
N ALA A 114 6.37 24.47 -8.55
CA ALA A 114 6.98 24.33 -9.86
C ALA A 114 6.06 24.86 -10.99
N TRP A 115 4.75 24.62 -10.90
CA TRP A 115 3.78 25.10 -11.87
C TRP A 115 3.69 26.63 -11.91
N PHE A 116 3.61 27.28 -10.74
CA PHE A 116 3.59 28.74 -10.66
C PHE A 116 4.94 29.38 -10.97
N GLU A 117 6.04 28.71 -10.66
CA GLU A 117 7.38 29.17 -11.06
C GLU A 117 7.53 29.26 -12.57
N VAL A 118 6.99 28.30 -13.33
CA VAL A 118 6.97 28.35 -14.80
C VAL A 118 6.15 29.56 -15.29
N ALA A 119 4.96 29.79 -14.74
CA ALA A 119 4.12 30.92 -15.12
C ALA A 119 4.77 32.27 -14.80
N LYS A 120 5.39 32.39 -13.61
CA LYS A 120 6.14 33.56 -13.18
C LYS A 120 7.28 33.88 -14.14
N ASN A 121 8.11 32.90 -14.49
CA ASN A 121 9.22 33.06 -15.42
C ASN A 121 8.77 33.39 -16.85
N ALA A 122 7.56 32.97 -17.22
CA ALA A 122 6.94 33.31 -18.50
C ALA A 122 6.15 34.64 -18.47
N HIS A 123 6.09 35.34 -17.33
CA HIS A 123 5.26 36.53 -17.10
C HIS A 123 3.78 36.32 -17.48
N THR A 124 3.21 35.16 -17.15
CA THR A 124 1.81 34.82 -17.38
C THR A 124 1.01 34.68 -16.08
N LEU A 125 -0.32 34.73 -16.19
CA LEU A 125 -1.21 34.54 -15.05
C LEU A 125 -1.12 33.12 -14.49
N PHE A 126 -1.17 33.01 -13.16
CA PHE A 126 -1.23 31.71 -12.49
C PHE A 126 -2.56 31.03 -12.77
N SER A 127 -2.51 29.74 -13.14
CA SER A 127 -3.70 28.96 -13.48
C SER A 127 -3.68 27.60 -12.79
N CYS A 128 -4.87 27.03 -12.56
CA CYS A 128 -5.01 25.69 -12.02
C CYS A 128 -4.54 24.64 -13.02
N PRO A 129 -3.67 23.67 -12.63
CA PRO A 129 -3.23 22.62 -13.55
C PRO A 129 -4.36 21.74 -14.10
N GLY A 130 -5.46 21.60 -13.34
CA GLY A 130 -6.60 20.76 -13.71
C GLY A 130 -7.64 21.48 -14.57
N CYS A 131 -8.23 22.55 -14.04
CA CYS A 131 -9.33 23.25 -14.70
C CYS A 131 -8.90 24.49 -15.51
N ARG A 132 -7.62 24.89 -15.43
CA ARG A 132 -7.05 26.07 -16.10
C ARG A 132 -7.63 27.42 -15.68
N GLU A 133 -8.52 27.44 -14.69
CA GLU A 133 -9.05 28.67 -14.08
C GLU A 133 -7.90 29.51 -13.49
N ILE A 134 -8.02 30.84 -13.57
CA ILE A 134 -7.02 31.74 -13.00
C ILE A 134 -7.06 31.64 -11.48
N VAL A 135 -5.89 31.54 -10.86
CA VAL A 135 -5.72 31.46 -9.42
C VAL A 135 -5.32 32.84 -8.91
N TYR A 136 -6.17 33.46 -8.09
CA TYR A 136 -5.92 34.78 -7.52
C TYR A 136 -5.36 34.74 -6.09
N THR A 137 -5.55 33.62 -5.39
CA THR A 137 -5.18 33.46 -3.97
C THR A 137 -4.16 32.35 -3.79
N ALA A 138 -3.25 32.52 -2.83
CA ALA A 138 -2.32 31.46 -2.46
C ALA A 138 -3.05 30.14 -2.13
N PRO A 139 -2.54 28.98 -2.60
CA PRO A 139 -3.06 27.69 -2.20
C PRO A 139 -3.00 27.49 -0.68
N ALA A 140 -4.06 26.91 -0.11
CA ALA A 140 -4.13 26.62 1.32
C ALA A 140 -3.62 25.20 1.62
N LYS A 141 -3.07 24.97 2.82
CA LYS A 141 -2.66 23.63 3.26
C LYS A 141 -3.88 22.74 3.52
N ASN A 142 -3.97 21.57 2.89
CA ASN A 142 -5.04 20.62 3.18
C ASN A 142 -4.65 19.69 4.34
N LEU A 143 -4.78 20.19 5.57
CA LEU A 143 -4.34 19.48 6.79
C LEU A 143 -5.12 18.18 7.04
N VAL A 144 -6.41 18.15 6.68
CA VAL A 144 -7.25 16.96 6.82
C VAL A 144 -6.75 15.86 5.88
N LEU A 145 -6.56 16.19 4.59
CA LEU A 145 -6.05 15.22 3.63
C LEU A 145 -4.63 14.77 3.97
N ARG A 146 -3.79 15.68 4.49
CA ARG A 146 -2.46 15.31 4.99
C ARG A 146 -2.53 14.26 6.11
N GLY A 147 -3.43 14.43 7.08
CA GLY A 147 -3.62 13.45 8.16
C GLY A 147 -4.14 12.11 7.65
N VAL A 148 -5.05 12.11 6.66
CA VAL A 148 -5.51 10.87 6.01
C VAL A 148 -4.35 10.17 5.31
N LEU A 149 -3.59 10.88 4.49
CA LEU A 149 -2.43 10.34 3.78
C LEU A 149 -1.40 9.72 4.73
N GLU A 150 -1.15 10.37 5.88
CA GLU A 150 -0.23 9.85 6.89
C GLU A 150 -0.67 8.48 7.42
N ILE A 151 -1.96 8.30 7.70
CA ILE A 151 -2.51 7.00 8.10
C ILE A 151 -2.32 5.98 6.97
N LEU A 152 -2.64 6.35 5.73
CA LEU A 152 -2.53 5.46 4.57
C LEU A 152 -1.07 5.01 4.31
N PHE A 153 -0.11 5.89 4.55
CA PHE A 153 1.31 5.56 4.46
C PHE A 153 1.73 4.59 5.57
N GLN A 154 1.28 4.80 6.80
CA GLN A 154 1.60 3.92 7.94
C GLN A 154 1.02 2.52 7.77
N THR A 155 -0.16 2.39 7.17
CA THR A 155 -0.80 1.10 6.91
C THR A 155 -0.31 0.43 5.63
N GLY A 156 0.59 1.06 4.86
CA GLY A 156 1.08 0.55 3.58
C GLY A 156 0.03 0.55 2.46
N MET A 157 -1.07 1.29 2.64
CA MET A 157 -2.16 1.45 1.67
C MET A 157 -1.80 2.46 0.57
N ALA A 158 -0.87 3.37 0.85
CA ALA A 158 -0.31 4.29 -0.13
C ALA A 158 1.21 4.41 0.05
N ARG A 159 1.90 4.95 -0.96
CA ARG A 159 3.35 5.22 -0.89
C ARG A 159 3.63 6.71 -1.02
N PRO A 160 4.48 7.29 -0.16
CA PRO A 160 4.87 8.68 -0.32
C PRO A 160 5.70 8.85 -1.59
N ALA A 161 5.51 9.97 -2.27
CA ALA A 161 6.46 10.39 -3.30
C ALA A 161 7.76 10.83 -2.61
N ILE A 162 8.90 10.22 -2.97
CA ILE A 162 10.21 10.71 -2.50
C ILE A 162 10.53 11.98 -3.30
N LYS A 163 10.45 13.15 -2.65
CA LYS A 163 10.90 14.43 -3.19
C LYS A 163 11.81 15.11 -2.17
N GLU A 164 12.98 15.55 -2.60
CA GLU A 164 13.93 16.27 -1.75
C GLU A 164 13.38 17.68 -1.41
N LEU A 165 13.72 18.13 -0.21
CA LEU A 165 12.91 18.95 0.69
C LEU A 165 12.55 20.37 0.19
N ASP A 166 11.28 20.73 0.39
CA ASP A 166 10.87 22.07 0.84
C ASP A 166 11.58 22.35 2.18
N ASN A 167 12.41 23.39 2.24
CA ASN A 167 13.27 23.76 3.39
C ASN A 167 12.48 24.24 4.62
N GLY A 168 11.20 23.89 4.75
CA GLY A 168 10.32 24.35 5.81
C GLY A 168 9.92 25.81 5.66
N ASN A 169 9.79 26.31 4.42
CA ASN A 169 9.33 27.69 4.20
C ASN A 169 7.91 27.84 4.78
N PRO A 170 7.68 28.72 5.77
CA PRO A 170 6.35 28.91 6.35
C PRO A 170 5.34 29.47 5.34
N ASN A 171 5.80 30.24 4.36
CA ASN A 171 5.02 30.78 3.26
C ASN A 171 5.65 30.41 1.91
N PRO A 172 5.39 29.19 1.41
CA PRO A 172 5.96 28.73 0.14
C PRO A 172 5.46 29.53 -1.06
N TYR A 173 4.33 30.25 -0.93
CA TYR A 173 3.69 30.96 -2.03
C TYR A 173 3.89 32.48 -2.04
N GLY A 174 4.64 33.03 -1.07
CA GLY A 174 4.81 34.48 -0.90
C GLY A 174 5.44 35.20 -2.09
N LEU A 175 6.08 34.47 -3.01
CA LEU A 175 6.68 35.03 -4.23
C LEU A 175 5.76 35.03 -5.45
N TYR A 176 4.52 34.54 -5.31
CA TYR A 176 3.53 34.40 -6.39
C TYR A 176 2.25 35.19 -6.12
N PHE A 177 1.79 35.21 -4.87
CA PHE A 177 0.53 35.88 -4.48
C PHE A 177 0.84 36.92 -3.40
N LEU A 178 1.59 37.96 -3.77
CA LEU A 178 1.64 39.15 -2.94
C LEU A 178 0.26 39.80 -3.06
N ASP A 179 -0.41 40.00 -1.92
CA ASP A 179 -1.46 41.00 -1.87
C ASP A 179 -0.80 42.34 -2.26
N ASP A 180 -1.43 43.11 -3.14
CA ASP A 180 -1.10 44.52 -3.41
C ASP A 180 -1.41 45.36 -2.15
N MET A 181 -0.67 45.04 -1.08
CA MET A 181 -0.61 45.52 0.29
C MET A 181 -0.13 46.96 0.51
N ASP A 182 0.58 47.56 -0.44
CA ASP A 182 1.41 48.74 -0.17
C ASP A 182 1.07 49.83 -1.18
N GLY A 183 -0.12 50.41 -1.05
CA GLY A 183 -0.33 51.79 -1.45
C GLY A 183 0.55 52.68 -0.58
N GLU A 184 1.80 52.88 -0.98
CA GLU A 184 2.63 53.98 -0.48
C GLU A 184 2.04 55.29 -1.01
N GLU A 185 0.95 55.77 -0.37
CA GLU A 185 0.65 57.20 -0.31
C GLU A 185 1.81 57.84 0.47
N THR A 186 2.80 58.33 -0.28
CA THR A 186 3.83 59.22 0.26
C THR A 186 3.23 60.60 0.46
N ASP A 187 2.45 60.75 1.53
CA ASP A 187 2.15 62.05 2.11
C ASP A 187 3.40 62.54 2.88
N GLY A 188 4.12 63.51 2.31
CA GLY A 188 5.34 64.05 2.90
C GLY A 188 5.92 65.25 2.15
N ASP A 189 5.24 66.39 2.24
CA ASP A 189 5.66 67.78 2.05
C ASP A 189 7.07 68.16 1.52
N GLN A 190 7.04 68.90 0.41
CA GLN A 190 7.73 70.18 0.08
C GLN A 190 9.27 70.26 0.04
N VAL A 191 9.82 70.70 -1.11
CA VAL A 191 10.48 72.02 -1.32
C VAL A 191 10.47 72.34 -2.83
N GLY A 192 10.11 73.58 -3.19
CA GLY A 192 9.96 74.04 -4.58
C GLY A 192 11.27 74.36 -5.31
N ASP A 193 11.17 74.45 -6.64
CA ASP A 193 12.08 75.24 -7.48
C ASP A 193 11.40 75.62 -8.81
N ASP A 194 11.85 76.73 -9.37
CA ASP A 194 11.13 77.65 -10.24
C ASP A 194 11.07 77.28 -11.76
N GLY A 195 9.88 77.45 -12.36
CA GLY A 195 9.68 77.97 -13.73
C GLY A 195 9.41 76.98 -14.89
N PRO A 196 8.99 77.46 -16.08
CA PRO A 196 7.91 78.41 -16.37
C PRO A 196 6.77 77.79 -17.20
N ASP A 197 5.62 78.46 -17.20
CA ASP A 197 4.43 78.19 -18.03
C ASP A 197 4.75 77.93 -19.52
N PHE A 198 4.29 76.80 -20.06
CA PHE A 198 4.15 76.59 -21.50
C PHE A 198 2.85 75.84 -21.86
N TYR A 199 1.87 76.63 -22.31
CA TYR A 199 0.78 76.35 -23.26
C TYR A 199 0.25 74.91 -23.44
N LEU A 200 -0.99 74.69 -23.00
CA LEU A 200 -1.95 73.81 -23.69
C LEU A 200 -3.04 74.68 -24.35
N ILE A 201 -2.84 74.99 -25.62
CA ILE A 201 -3.93 75.37 -26.53
C ILE A 201 -4.53 74.07 -27.04
N GLY A 202 -5.85 73.95 -26.90
CA GLY A 202 -6.60 72.73 -27.18
C GLY A 202 -6.69 72.32 -28.65
N GLY A 203 -7.42 71.24 -28.86
CA GLY A 203 -7.82 70.79 -30.18
C GLY A 203 -8.53 69.44 -30.11
N ASN A 204 -9.85 69.48 -29.96
CA ASN A 204 -10.72 68.42 -30.45
C ASN A 204 -10.45 68.19 -31.94
N ILE A 205 -10.36 66.93 -32.35
CA ILE A 205 -10.92 66.33 -33.57
C ILE A 205 -11.15 64.84 -33.27
#